data_AF-A0A2E6C180-F1
#
_entry.id   AF-A0A2E6C180-F1
#
_cell.length_a   1.000
_cell.length_b   1.000
_cell.length_c   1.000
_cell.angle_alpha   90.00
_cell.angle_beta   90.00
_cell.angle_gamma   90.00
#
_symmetry.space_group_name_H-M   'P 1'
#
loop_
_entity.id
_entity.type
_entity.pdbx_description
1 polymer ?
#
loop_
_entity_poly.entity_id
_entity_poly.type
_entity_poly.pdbx_seq_one_letter_code
_entity_poly.pdbx_strand_id
1 'polypeptide(L)'
;MTNTKSAAVLFGLIFITSSLAGCLFDEDRPAIEFSECPSFWHVEFFDLSADRFSSWDGIVEFTDSNGNTEKIEFFSNNMRYVTLDDSLEWTMTYTFYEDDIGFIIAGERYGGNNFDGQTGTIEVDLERTYPGDSEGNGQISFSACADSDYQIEFIDMSADEFSSWGGVVEFTNSDGDTYSYEGFSSDMKYVSLDMSLDWVMKYTFYEEDIGFIYEDRVYGTDNSYEESGEIQIN
;
A
#
# COMPACT_ATOMS: atom_id res chain seq x y z
N MET A 1 38.24 -49.19 -60.08
CA MET A 1 38.01 -48.78 -58.67
C MET A 1 36.49 -48.68 -58.50
N THR A 2 35.77 -49.70 -58.02
CA THR A 2 35.43 -49.99 -56.59
C THR A 2 34.99 -48.72 -55.86
N ASN A 3 33.86 -48.57 -55.17
CA ASN A 3 32.79 -49.46 -54.70
C ASN A 3 31.61 -48.55 -54.27
N THR A 4 30.38 -48.99 -54.56
CA THR A 4 29.20 -49.08 -53.66
C THR A 4 29.24 -48.40 -52.27
N LYS A 5 28.21 -47.57 -51.95
CA LYS A 5 27.14 -47.84 -50.94
C LYS A 5 26.46 -46.56 -50.40
N SER A 6 25.13 -46.62 -50.34
CA SER A 6 24.25 -45.79 -49.50
C SER A 6 24.57 -45.91 -48.01
N ALA A 7 24.33 -44.85 -47.24
CA ALA A 7 23.97 -44.93 -45.83
C ALA A 7 22.96 -43.82 -45.49
N ALA A 8 21.74 -44.24 -45.17
CA ALA A 8 20.72 -43.45 -44.50
C ALA A 8 20.69 -43.90 -43.04
N VAL A 9 20.93 -42.99 -42.08
CA VAL A 9 20.88 -43.16 -40.61
C VAL A 9 20.93 -41.70 -40.07
N LEU A 10 20.16 -41.16 -39.14
CA LEU A 10 19.12 -41.63 -38.22
C LEU A 10 18.31 -40.40 -37.75
N PHE A 11 17.08 -40.67 -37.33
CA PHE A 11 16.22 -39.85 -36.47
C PHE A 11 16.95 -39.12 -35.33
N GLY A 12 16.58 -37.86 -35.13
CA GLY A 12 16.86 -37.08 -33.93
C GLY A 12 15.80 -35.99 -33.76
N LEU A 13 14.56 -36.39 -33.44
CA LEU A 13 13.55 -35.49 -32.90
C LEU A 13 14.04 -35.02 -31.53
N ILE A 14 14.44 -33.75 -31.42
CA ILE A 14 14.57 -33.09 -30.13
C ILE A 14 13.39 -32.12 -30.02
N PHE A 15 12.32 -32.62 -29.40
CA PHE A 15 11.38 -31.74 -28.72
C PHE A 15 12.11 -31.18 -27.51
N ILE A 16 12.55 -29.92 -27.58
CA ILE A 16 12.78 -29.13 -26.37
C ILE A 16 11.44 -28.45 -26.06
N THR A 17 10.55 -29.21 -25.44
CA THR A 17 9.48 -28.62 -24.64
C THR A 17 10.14 -28.09 -23.37
N SER A 18 10.45 -26.80 -23.33
CA SER A 18 10.63 -26.07 -22.08
C SER A 18 9.41 -25.18 -21.89
N SER A 19 8.36 -25.78 -21.34
CA SER A 19 7.34 -25.08 -20.59
C SER A 19 7.86 -24.76 -19.19
N LEU A 20 7.42 -23.61 -18.65
CA LEU A 20 7.60 -23.10 -17.28
C LEU A 20 8.99 -22.53 -17.01
N ALA A 21 9.17 -21.37 -16.39
CA ALA A 21 8.24 -20.42 -15.77
C ALA A 21 8.99 -19.08 -15.67
N GLY A 22 8.22 -18.00 -15.62
CA GLY A 22 8.74 -16.64 -15.46
C GLY A 22 7.69 -15.67 -15.98
N CYS A 23 6.46 -15.82 -15.49
CA CYS A 23 5.49 -14.74 -15.61
C CYS A 23 6.10 -13.54 -14.90
N LEU A 24 6.28 -12.48 -15.69
CA LEU A 24 6.51 -11.11 -15.27
C LEU A 24 5.49 -10.77 -14.18
N PHE A 25 5.92 -10.75 -12.93
CA PHE A 25 5.18 -10.11 -11.85
C PHE A 25 6.09 -9.00 -11.31
N ASP A 26 5.58 -7.77 -11.39
CA ASP A 26 6.05 -6.52 -10.77
C ASP A 26 7.45 -5.99 -11.11
N GLU A 27 7.62 -5.42 -12.32
CA GLU A 27 8.76 -4.52 -12.60
C GLU A 27 8.39 -3.02 -12.60
N ASP A 28 7.14 -2.64 -12.33
CA ASP A 28 6.69 -1.25 -12.52
C ASP A 28 6.33 -0.48 -11.23
N ARG A 29 6.42 -1.10 -10.04
CA ARG A 29 6.28 -0.34 -8.79
C ARG A 29 7.58 0.42 -8.50
N PRO A 30 7.53 1.76 -8.36
CA PRO A 30 8.72 2.52 -7.98
C PRO A 30 9.18 2.11 -6.58
N ALA A 31 10.51 2.07 -6.39
CA ALA A 31 11.11 1.63 -5.13
C ALA A 31 10.74 2.53 -3.93
N ILE A 32 10.36 3.79 -4.20
CA ILE A 32 9.90 4.76 -3.21
C ILE A 32 8.68 5.49 -3.78
N GLU A 33 7.62 5.57 -2.99
CA GLU A 33 6.41 6.35 -3.26
C GLU A 33 6.18 7.40 -2.18
N PHE A 34 5.65 8.54 -2.58
CA PHE A 34 5.35 9.67 -1.70
C PHE A 34 3.89 10.06 -1.85
N SER A 35 3.21 10.27 -0.73
CA SER A 35 1.80 10.67 -0.71
C SER A 35 1.50 11.64 0.43
N GLU A 36 0.52 12.54 0.25
CA GLU A 36 -0.10 13.24 1.39
C GLU A 36 -1.20 12.42 2.07
N CYS A 37 -1.52 11.26 1.49
CA CYS A 37 -2.75 10.57 1.77
C CYS A 37 -2.61 9.06 1.47
N PRO A 38 -1.70 8.37 2.17
CA PRO A 38 -1.39 7.00 1.90
C PRO A 38 -2.50 6.09 2.41
N SER A 39 -2.54 4.88 1.88
CA SER A 39 -3.26 3.81 2.55
C SER A 39 -2.45 3.14 3.66
N PHE A 40 -1.12 3.12 3.54
CA PHE A 40 -0.18 2.71 4.57
C PHE A 40 1.16 3.40 4.34
N TRP A 41 2.02 3.45 5.34
CA TRP A 41 3.35 4.03 5.21
C TRP A 41 4.39 3.29 6.03
N HIS A 42 5.66 3.39 5.61
CA HIS A 42 6.82 3.00 6.41
C HIS A 42 7.39 4.21 7.15
N VAL A 43 7.29 5.41 6.56
CA VAL A 43 7.73 6.66 7.17
C VAL A 43 6.63 7.71 7.07
N GLU A 44 6.30 8.34 8.18
CA GLU A 44 5.45 9.54 8.22
C GLU A 44 6.27 10.74 8.68
N PHE A 45 6.38 11.77 7.86
CA PHE A 45 6.91 13.07 8.25
C PHE A 45 5.86 13.88 9.00
N PHE A 46 6.31 14.68 9.95
CA PHE A 46 5.45 15.63 10.66
C PHE A 46 6.16 16.96 10.87
N ASP A 47 5.34 17.96 11.14
CA ASP A 47 5.69 19.29 11.64
C ASP A 47 4.77 19.58 12.83
N LEU A 48 5.33 19.82 14.02
CA LEU A 48 4.52 20.05 15.22
C LEU A 48 3.87 21.44 15.26
N SER A 49 4.25 22.34 14.36
CA SER A 49 3.63 23.65 14.22
C SER A 49 2.37 23.63 13.35
N ALA A 50 2.20 22.61 12.50
CA ALA A 50 1.10 22.52 11.54
C ALA A 50 0.73 21.09 11.13
N ASP A 51 -0.56 20.77 11.14
CA ASP A 51 -1.08 19.48 10.66
C ASP A 51 -0.88 19.26 9.14
N ARG A 52 -0.68 20.37 8.39
CA ARG A 52 -0.28 20.39 6.98
C ARG A 52 0.79 21.45 6.81
N PHE A 53 1.98 21.04 6.35
CA PHE A 53 3.12 21.92 6.16
C PHE A 53 3.35 22.26 4.68
N SER A 54 3.60 23.54 4.39
CA SER A 54 3.96 23.98 3.04
C SER A 54 5.45 23.81 2.72
N SER A 55 6.25 23.60 3.75
CA SER A 55 7.70 23.42 3.69
C SER A 55 8.13 22.62 4.90
N TRP A 56 9.03 21.68 4.67
CA TRP A 56 9.75 20.92 5.67
C TRP A 56 11.23 21.22 5.46
N ASP A 57 11.84 22.01 6.35
CA ASP A 57 13.23 22.44 6.18
C ASP A 57 14.20 21.39 6.73
N GLY A 58 14.61 20.49 5.84
CA GLY A 58 15.60 19.48 6.12
C GLY A 58 15.95 18.68 4.88
N ILE A 59 16.77 17.67 5.10
CA ILE A 59 17.26 16.75 4.07
C ILE A 59 17.00 15.34 4.57
N VAL A 60 16.41 14.49 3.75
CA VAL A 60 16.47 13.05 3.98
C VAL A 60 16.94 12.32 2.73
N GLU A 61 17.73 11.28 2.93
CA GLU A 61 18.31 10.43 1.90
C GLU A 61 17.99 8.98 2.23
N PHE A 62 17.23 8.33 1.37
CA PHE A 62 16.92 6.90 1.43
C PHE A 62 17.95 6.14 0.62
N THR A 63 18.52 5.09 1.20
CA THR A 63 19.47 4.17 0.55
C THR A 63 18.93 2.75 0.64
N ASP A 64 18.78 2.09 -0.50
CA ASP A 64 18.36 0.68 -0.56
C ASP A 64 19.55 -0.30 -0.40
N SER A 65 19.24 -1.58 -0.23
CA SER A 65 20.23 -2.67 -0.11
C SER A 65 21.05 -2.91 -1.38
N ASN A 66 20.60 -2.39 -2.53
CA ASN A 66 21.35 -2.39 -3.79
C ASN A 66 22.33 -1.22 -3.87
N GLY A 67 22.27 -0.27 -2.93
CA GLY A 67 23.08 0.94 -2.87
C GLY A 67 22.54 2.10 -3.71
N ASN A 68 21.30 2.04 -4.19
CA ASN A 68 20.64 3.17 -4.83
C ASN A 68 20.22 4.18 -3.77
N THR A 69 20.31 5.46 -4.09
CA THR A 69 20.00 6.54 -3.15
C THR A 69 19.02 7.53 -3.75
N GLU A 70 18.00 7.92 -3.00
CA GLU A 70 17.08 9.01 -3.33
C GLU A 70 17.15 10.09 -2.24
N LYS A 71 17.44 11.32 -2.63
CA LYS A 71 17.60 12.45 -1.72
C LYS A 71 16.48 13.46 -1.94
N ILE A 72 15.76 13.80 -0.87
CA ILE A 72 14.72 14.82 -0.88
C ILE A 72 15.09 15.98 0.06
N GLU A 73 14.78 17.19 -0.39
CA GLU A 73 15.11 18.44 0.30
C GLU A 73 13.94 19.42 0.13
N PHE A 74 13.65 20.23 1.16
CA PHE A 74 12.65 21.32 1.10
C PHE A 74 11.28 20.89 0.55
N PHE A 75 10.79 19.73 0.97
CA PHE A 75 9.52 19.18 0.49
C PHE A 75 8.33 19.71 1.29
N SER A 76 7.11 19.41 0.85
CA SER A 76 5.88 19.84 1.51
C SER A 76 5.03 18.65 1.92
N ASN A 77 3.84 18.91 2.48
CA ASN A 77 2.91 17.88 2.94
C ASN A 77 2.55 16.85 1.86
N ASN A 78 2.71 17.17 0.56
CA ASN A 78 2.51 16.24 -0.55
C ASN A 78 3.40 14.98 -0.49
N MET A 79 4.45 15.00 0.34
CA MET A 79 5.36 13.87 0.56
C MET A 79 5.32 13.39 2.02
N ARG A 80 4.26 13.73 2.77
CA ARG A 80 4.12 13.44 4.20
C ARG A 80 4.34 11.97 4.51
N TYR A 81 3.89 11.08 3.64
CA TYR A 81 3.96 9.65 3.86
C TYR A 81 4.80 9.00 2.77
N VAL A 82 5.61 8.03 3.19
CA VAL A 82 6.55 7.32 2.34
C VAL A 82 6.28 5.83 2.40
N THR A 83 6.10 5.24 1.22
CA THR A 83 6.06 3.80 1.02
C THR A 83 7.34 3.39 0.30
N LEU A 84 7.88 2.22 0.68
CA LEU A 84 9.17 1.71 0.26
C LEU A 84 8.97 0.27 -0.22
N ASP A 85 9.75 -0.17 -1.20
CA ASP A 85 9.75 -1.57 -1.64
C ASP A 85 10.19 -2.49 -0.47
N ASP A 86 9.29 -3.36 -0.03
CA ASP A 86 9.48 -4.26 1.11
C ASP A 86 10.37 -5.48 0.78
N SER A 87 10.73 -5.66 -0.50
CA SER A 87 11.72 -6.66 -0.92
C SER A 87 13.17 -6.22 -0.69
N LEU A 88 13.39 -4.95 -0.32
CA LEU A 88 14.69 -4.34 -0.09
C LEU A 88 14.88 -3.95 1.38
N GLU A 89 16.14 -3.86 1.82
CA GLU A 89 16.45 -3.23 3.12
C GLU A 89 16.72 -1.75 2.88
N TRP A 90 16.31 -0.89 3.81
CA TRP A 90 16.40 0.55 3.65
C TRP A 90 17.13 1.22 4.81
N THR A 91 17.96 2.20 4.49
CA THR A 91 18.59 3.11 5.44
C THR A 91 18.16 4.53 5.11
N MET A 92 17.76 5.31 6.12
CA MET A 92 17.46 6.73 5.98
C MET A 92 18.49 7.57 6.73
N THR A 93 19.16 8.48 6.01
CA THR A 93 19.99 9.53 6.61
C THR A 93 19.22 10.84 6.60
N TYR A 94 19.22 11.58 7.70
CA TYR A 94 18.47 12.82 7.83
C TYR A 94 19.31 13.97 8.35
N THR A 95 18.90 15.19 8.03
CA THR A 95 19.36 16.44 8.64
C THR A 95 18.17 17.38 8.83
N PHE A 96 17.97 17.90 10.03
CA PHE A 96 16.92 18.86 10.35
C PHE A 96 17.48 20.28 10.35
N TYR A 97 16.76 21.23 9.74
CA TYR A 97 17.04 22.67 9.80
C TYR A 97 15.91 23.46 10.50
N GLU A 98 14.85 22.77 10.94
CA GLU A 98 13.78 23.28 11.80
C GLU A 98 13.72 22.50 13.12
N ASP A 99 13.27 23.18 14.18
CA ASP A 99 13.27 22.64 15.54
C ASP A 99 12.12 21.64 15.76
N ASP A 100 11.00 21.78 15.07
CA ASP A 100 9.71 21.12 15.35
C ASP A 100 9.27 20.09 14.30
N ILE A 101 10.16 19.79 13.35
CA ILE A 101 9.96 18.77 12.34
C ILE A 101 10.50 17.41 12.76
N GLY A 102 10.00 16.35 12.13
CA GLY A 102 10.53 15.00 12.33
C GLY A 102 9.84 13.95 11.49
N PHE A 103 10.04 12.70 11.87
CA PHE A 103 9.40 11.56 11.24
C PHE A 103 9.06 10.44 12.24
N ILE A 104 8.18 9.54 11.82
CA ILE A 104 7.73 8.36 12.57
C ILE A 104 8.01 7.12 11.72
N ILE A 105 8.60 6.09 12.34
CA ILE A 105 8.85 4.75 11.75
C ILE A 105 8.38 3.73 12.78
N ALA A 106 7.54 2.77 12.39
CA ALA A 106 7.00 1.74 13.30
C ALA A 106 6.45 2.32 14.62
N GLY A 107 5.77 3.47 14.55
CA GLY A 107 5.25 4.21 15.72
C GLY A 107 6.30 4.93 16.59
N GLU A 108 7.60 4.74 16.35
CA GLU A 108 8.66 5.47 17.03
C GLU A 108 8.88 6.83 16.39
N ARG A 109 8.92 7.88 17.22
CA ARG A 109 9.09 9.27 16.79
C ARG A 109 10.56 9.71 16.86
N TYR A 110 11.03 10.30 15.77
CA TYR A 110 12.36 10.90 15.64
C TYR A 110 12.24 12.39 15.31
N GLY A 111 12.88 13.23 16.12
CA GLY A 111 12.85 14.69 15.99
C GLY A 111 11.70 15.36 16.76
N GLY A 112 11.32 16.58 16.36
CA GLY A 112 10.31 17.42 17.01
C GLY A 112 10.82 18.30 18.17
N ASN A 113 12.14 18.31 18.39
CA ASN A 113 12.85 19.29 19.22
C ASN A 113 14.33 19.27 18.84
N ASN A 114 14.59 19.65 17.59
CA ASN A 114 15.89 19.50 16.94
C ASN A 114 16.79 20.72 17.20
N PHE A 115 18.06 20.55 16.88
CA PHE A 115 18.96 21.66 16.64
C PHE A 115 19.18 21.84 15.13
N ASP A 116 19.39 23.07 14.70
CA ASP A 116 19.80 23.37 13.32
C ASP A 116 21.04 22.55 12.91
N GLY A 117 20.90 21.78 11.82
CA GLY A 117 21.90 20.87 11.30
C GLY A 117 22.02 19.54 12.06
N GLN A 118 21.08 19.21 12.94
CA GLN A 118 21.05 17.92 13.62
C GLN A 118 20.85 16.80 12.61
N THR A 119 21.74 15.81 12.63
CA THR A 119 21.77 14.71 11.67
C THR A 119 21.82 13.36 12.35
N GLY A 120 21.35 12.33 11.65
CA GLY A 120 21.46 10.94 12.05
C GLY A 120 21.22 10.01 10.87
N THR A 121 21.43 8.72 11.12
CA THR A 121 21.16 7.64 10.17
C THR A 121 20.45 6.53 10.93
N ILE A 122 19.44 5.94 10.30
CA ILE A 122 18.61 4.88 10.87
C ILE A 122 18.31 3.81 9.82
N GLU A 123 18.26 2.55 10.25
CA GLU A 123 17.68 1.46 9.45
C GLU A 123 16.15 1.58 9.53
N VAL A 124 15.48 1.61 8.37
CA VAL A 124 14.04 1.76 8.32
C VAL A 124 13.40 0.40 8.59
N ASP A 125 12.62 0.32 9.66
CA ASP A 125 11.71 -0.81 9.85
C ASP A 125 10.57 -0.71 8.84
N LEU A 126 10.36 -1.76 8.06
CA LEU A 126 9.35 -1.83 7.01
C LEU A 126 8.00 -2.33 7.54
N GLU A 127 7.79 -2.28 8.86
CA GLU A 127 6.47 -2.43 9.45
C GLU A 127 5.50 -1.38 8.86
N ARG A 128 4.48 -1.88 8.16
CA ARG A 128 3.44 -1.04 7.56
C ARG A 128 2.58 -0.42 8.66
N THR A 129 2.53 0.90 8.68
CA THR A 129 1.65 1.68 9.56
C THR A 129 0.43 2.15 8.78
N TYR A 130 -0.73 2.10 9.42
CA TYR A 130 -2.03 2.34 8.77
C TYR A 130 -2.77 3.52 9.42
N PRO A 131 -3.55 4.32 8.65
CA PRO A 131 -4.38 5.38 9.22
C PRO A 131 -5.38 4.83 10.26
N GLY A 132 -5.48 5.51 11.41
CA GLY A 132 -6.43 5.15 12.47
C GLY A 132 -5.99 4.03 13.40
N ASP A 133 -4.75 3.53 13.28
CA ASP A 133 -4.23 2.43 14.09
C ASP A 133 -3.89 2.89 15.53
N SER A 134 -4.92 3.14 16.34
CA SER A 134 -4.77 3.30 17.79
C SER A 134 -4.93 1.99 18.56
N GLU A 135 -5.27 0.87 17.88
CA GLU A 135 -5.64 -0.40 18.54
C GLU A 135 -5.09 -1.68 17.87
N GLY A 136 -3.99 -1.61 17.11
CA GLY A 136 -3.16 -2.77 16.80
C GLY A 136 -3.73 -3.71 15.75
N ASN A 137 -4.33 -3.18 14.69
CA ASN A 137 -4.68 -3.96 13.50
C ASN A 137 -3.85 -3.51 12.29
N GLY A 138 -2.59 -3.92 12.26
CA GLY A 138 -1.66 -3.65 11.15
C GLY A 138 -1.92 -4.45 9.87
N GLN A 139 -3.17 -4.83 9.59
CA GLN A 139 -3.53 -5.65 8.42
C GLN A 139 -4.63 -5.03 7.55
N ILE A 140 -5.37 -4.04 8.07
CA ILE A 140 -6.43 -3.34 7.35
C ILE A 140 -6.32 -1.84 7.64
N SER A 141 -6.25 -1.02 6.60
CA SER A 141 -6.41 0.43 6.70
C SER A 141 -7.62 0.96 5.99
N PHE A 142 -7.98 2.17 6.42
CA PHE A 142 -8.99 3.00 5.84
C PHE A 142 -8.43 4.39 5.57
N SER A 143 -8.74 4.97 4.42
CA SER A 143 -8.29 6.30 4.03
C SER A 143 -9.39 7.09 3.34
N ALA A 144 -9.34 8.42 3.46
CA ALA A 144 -10.30 9.34 2.85
C ALA A 144 -10.04 9.64 1.37
N CYS A 145 -8.93 9.14 0.84
CA CYS A 145 -8.34 9.53 -0.44
C CYS A 145 -7.74 8.32 -1.14
N ALA A 146 -7.73 8.38 -2.47
CA ALA A 146 -7.18 7.33 -3.31
C ALA A 146 -5.66 7.38 -3.25
N ASP A 147 -5.05 6.26 -2.86
CA ASP A 147 -3.63 5.98 -3.06
C ASP A 147 -3.44 5.01 -4.24
N SER A 148 -2.22 4.70 -4.67
CA SER A 148 -1.97 3.66 -5.69
C SER A 148 -2.33 2.24 -5.21
N ASP A 149 -2.39 2.04 -3.90
CA ASP A 149 -2.25 0.72 -3.28
C ASP A 149 -3.51 0.20 -2.58
N TYR A 150 -4.65 0.87 -2.73
CA TYR A 150 -5.91 0.36 -2.18
C TYR A 150 -6.47 -0.80 -3.00
N GLN A 151 -7.18 -1.69 -2.32
CA GLN A 151 -7.87 -2.82 -2.95
C GLN A 151 -9.35 -2.51 -3.17
N ILE A 152 -9.98 -1.83 -2.21
CA ILE A 152 -11.42 -1.55 -2.25
C ILE A 152 -11.67 -0.06 -2.14
N GLU A 153 -12.60 0.44 -2.95
CA GLU A 153 -13.16 1.77 -2.82
C GLU A 153 -14.66 1.66 -2.47
N PHE A 154 -15.06 2.12 -1.30
CA PHE A 154 -16.46 2.30 -0.96
C PHE A 154 -17.05 3.49 -1.70
N ILE A 155 -18.28 3.33 -2.18
CA ILE A 155 -18.98 4.34 -2.97
C ILE A 155 -20.39 4.56 -2.45
N ASP A 156 -20.82 5.81 -2.55
CA ASP A 156 -22.19 6.25 -2.38
C ASP A 156 -22.61 6.94 -3.69
N MET A 157 -23.62 6.41 -4.38
CA MET A 157 -24.09 6.92 -5.66
C MET A 157 -24.83 8.25 -5.52
N SER A 158 -25.23 8.64 -4.31
CA SER A 158 -25.93 9.88 -4.02
C SER A 158 -24.97 11.05 -3.74
N ALA A 159 -23.74 10.76 -3.28
CA ALA A 159 -22.75 11.76 -2.93
C ALA A 159 -21.29 11.25 -3.01
N ASP A 160 -20.39 12.09 -3.52
CA ASP A 160 -18.96 11.77 -3.57
C ASP A 160 -18.29 11.77 -2.18
N GLU A 161 -18.83 12.58 -1.26
CA GLU A 161 -18.49 12.66 0.16
C GLU A 161 -19.73 12.37 1.01
N PHE A 162 -19.62 11.44 1.95
CA PHE A 162 -20.69 10.94 2.81
C PHE A 162 -20.22 10.90 4.27
N SER A 163 -21.05 11.44 5.17
CA SER A 163 -20.71 11.56 6.59
C SER A 163 -21.02 10.30 7.40
N SER A 164 -21.83 9.40 6.83
CA SER A 164 -22.26 8.16 7.47
C SER A 164 -22.94 7.30 6.43
N TRP A 165 -22.75 6.00 6.56
CA TRP A 165 -23.48 5.03 5.77
C TRP A 165 -23.99 3.86 6.65
N GLY A 166 -25.04 3.19 6.21
CA GLY A 166 -25.63 2.04 6.88
C GLY A 166 -25.11 0.72 6.30
N GLY A 167 -24.32 -0.01 7.07
CA GLY A 167 -23.88 -1.35 6.66
C GLY A 167 -22.88 -1.98 7.60
N VAL A 168 -22.58 -3.24 7.32
CA VAL A 168 -21.57 -4.03 8.02
C VAL A 168 -20.67 -4.69 6.98
N VAL A 169 -19.36 -4.58 7.17
CA VAL A 169 -18.36 -5.32 6.41
C VAL A 169 -17.49 -6.13 7.35
N GLU A 170 -17.23 -7.37 6.97
CA GLU A 170 -16.39 -8.30 7.72
C GLU A 170 -15.28 -8.78 6.81
N PHE A 171 -14.03 -8.57 7.23
CA PHE A 171 -12.83 -9.05 6.56
C PHE A 171 -12.26 -10.24 7.33
N THR A 172 -12.06 -11.37 6.66
CA THR A 172 -11.38 -12.54 7.21
C THR A 172 -10.12 -12.82 6.41
N ASN A 173 -8.95 -12.85 7.07
CA ASN A 173 -7.68 -13.18 6.42
C ASN A 173 -7.45 -14.71 6.34
N SER A 174 -6.42 -15.13 5.61
CA SER A 174 -6.02 -16.54 5.46
C SER A 174 -5.55 -17.20 6.76
N ASP A 175 -5.15 -16.41 7.74
CA ASP A 175 -4.78 -16.88 9.08
C ASP A 175 -6.01 -17.15 9.98
N GLY A 176 -7.19 -16.70 9.53
CA GLY A 176 -8.47 -16.86 10.20
C GLY A 176 -8.84 -15.72 11.14
N ASP A 177 -8.05 -14.65 11.19
CA ASP A 177 -8.42 -13.43 11.91
C ASP A 177 -9.58 -12.75 11.19
N THR A 178 -10.48 -12.16 11.96
CA THR A 178 -11.71 -11.56 11.43
C THR A 178 -11.94 -10.19 12.05
N TYR A 179 -12.23 -9.23 11.19
CA TYR A 179 -12.40 -7.82 11.53
C TYR A 179 -13.74 -7.33 11.00
N SER A 180 -14.58 -6.81 11.89
CA SER A 180 -15.91 -6.32 11.55
C SER A 180 -15.98 -4.81 11.75
N TYR A 181 -16.54 -4.12 10.75
CA TYR A 181 -16.71 -2.68 10.74
C TYR A 181 -18.16 -2.35 10.43
N GLU A 182 -18.73 -1.47 11.24
CA GLU A 182 -20.10 -0.97 11.10
C GLU A 182 -20.06 0.55 10.99
N GLY A 183 -20.97 1.15 10.21
CA GLY A 183 -21.21 2.58 10.21
C GLY A 183 -19.98 3.44 9.91
N PHE A 184 -19.62 3.54 8.64
CA PHE A 184 -18.46 4.28 8.17
C PHE A 184 -18.81 5.54 7.37
N SER A 185 -17.80 6.36 7.11
CA SER A 185 -17.87 7.66 6.42
C SER A 185 -16.89 7.67 5.25
N SER A 186 -16.84 8.77 4.51
CA SER A 186 -15.78 9.00 3.51
C SER A 186 -14.37 8.97 4.09
N ASP A 187 -14.19 9.06 5.42
CA ASP A 187 -12.87 8.85 6.04
C ASP A 187 -12.37 7.42 5.88
N MET A 188 -13.27 6.49 5.56
CA MET A 188 -12.99 5.08 5.33
C MET A 188 -13.21 4.65 3.88
N LYS A 189 -13.21 5.60 2.95
CA LYS A 189 -13.55 5.36 1.54
C LYS A 189 -12.65 4.33 0.87
N TYR A 190 -11.34 4.41 1.08
CA TYR A 190 -10.38 3.51 0.45
C TYR A 190 -9.83 2.53 1.48
N VAL A 191 -9.90 1.24 1.16
CA VAL A 191 -9.44 0.16 2.05
C VAL A 191 -8.19 -0.45 1.47
N SER A 192 -7.15 -0.57 2.30
CA SER A 192 -6.00 -1.41 1.96
C SER A 192 -5.84 -2.56 2.92
N LEU A 193 -5.40 -3.67 2.36
CA LEU A 193 -5.28 -4.95 3.02
C LEU A 193 -3.83 -5.42 2.92
N ASP A 194 -3.38 -6.17 3.91
CA ASP A 194 -2.10 -6.87 3.80
C ASP A 194 -2.19 -7.96 2.72
N MET A 195 -1.70 -7.65 1.53
CA MET A 195 -1.71 -8.54 0.36
C MET A 195 -0.71 -9.70 0.45
N SER A 196 0.03 -9.85 1.56
CA SER A 196 0.73 -11.12 1.85
C SER A 196 -0.23 -12.24 2.30
N LEU A 197 -1.48 -11.88 2.61
CA LEU A 197 -2.57 -12.76 3.03
C LEU A 197 -3.67 -12.79 1.97
N ASP A 198 -4.38 -13.91 1.89
CA ASP A 198 -5.64 -13.97 1.13
C ASP A 198 -6.78 -13.45 2.01
N TRP A 199 -7.75 -12.75 1.42
CA TRP A 199 -8.84 -12.13 2.17
C TRP A 199 -10.22 -12.55 1.65
N VAL A 200 -11.17 -12.66 2.58
CA VAL A 200 -12.60 -12.77 2.27
C VAL A 200 -13.29 -11.57 2.87
N MET A 201 -14.04 -10.83 2.05
CA MET A 201 -14.90 -9.75 2.52
C MET A 201 -16.36 -10.18 2.41
N LYS A 202 -17.06 -10.17 3.54
CA LYS A 202 -18.52 -10.21 3.58
C LYS A 202 -19.06 -8.81 3.77
N TYR A 203 -20.18 -8.52 3.14
CA TYR A 203 -20.83 -7.23 3.25
C TYR A 203 -22.33 -7.39 3.45
N THR A 204 -22.93 -6.40 4.09
CA THR A 204 -24.38 -6.18 4.13
C THR A 204 -24.63 -4.68 4.12
N PHE A 205 -25.33 -4.17 3.11
CA PHE A 205 -25.67 -2.74 2.99
C PHE A 205 -27.14 -2.50 3.32
N TYR A 206 -27.41 -1.44 4.07
CA TYR A 206 -28.74 -1.04 4.52
C TYR A 206 -29.29 0.16 3.72
N GLU A 207 -28.65 0.50 2.61
CA GLU A 207 -28.99 1.60 1.72
C GLU A 207 -28.83 1.14 0.27
N GLU A 208 -29.63 1.69 -0.65
CA GLU A 208 -29.74 1.20 -2.05
C GLU A 208 -28.66 1.79 -2.98
N ASP A 209 -28.10 2.94 -2.59
CA ASP A 209 -27.11 3.73 -3.30
C ASP A 209 -25.68 3.45 -2.85
N ILE A 210 -25.48 2.46 -1.99
CA ILE A 210 -24.21 2.21 -1.33
C ILE A 210 -23.58 0.91 -1.78
N GLY A 211 -22.31 0.96 -2.13
CA GLY A 211 -21.58 -0.20 -2.63
C GLY A 211 -20.08 -0.05 -2.49
N PHE A 212 -19.37 -0.86 -3.26
CA PHE A 212 -17.92 -0.77 -3.35
C PHE A 212 -17.41 -1.22 -4.72
N ILE A 213 -16.19 -0.81 -5.03
CA ILE A 213 -15.45 -1.18 -6.22
C ILE A 213 -14.30 -2.09 -5.80
N TYR A 214 -14.15 -3.22 -6.48
CA TYR A 214 -13.00 -4.11 -6.40
C TYR A 214 -12.68 -4.64 -7.80
N GLU A 215 -11.41 -4.58 -8.24
CA GLU A 215 -10.97 -4.95 -9.60
C GLU A 215 -11.86 -4.39 -10.73
N ASP A 216 -12.12 -3.07 -10.71
CA ASP A 216 -12.99 -2.37 -11.67
C ASP A 216 -14.45 -2.86 -11.72
N ARG A 217 -14.88 -3.71 -10.78
CA ARG A 217 -16.25 -4.18 -10.67
C ARG A 217 -16.95 -3.51 -9.52
N VAL A 218 -18.18 -3.08 -9.79
CA VAL A 218 -19.06 -2.50 -8.78
C VAL A 218 -19.88 -3.60 -8.14
N TYR A 219 -19.93 -3.58 -6.81
CA TYR A 219 -20.70 -4.47 -5.97
C TYR A 219 -21.63 -3.63 -5.10
N GLY A 220 -22.84 -4.11 -4.89
CA GLY A 220 -23.77 -3.52 -3.94
C GLY A 220 -24.52 -2.27 -4.39
N THR A 221 -24.25 -1.71 -5.57
CA THR A 221 -25.05 -0.60 -6.11
C THR A 221 -26.30 -1.13 -6.83
N ASP A 222 -27.45 -0.48 -6.66
CA ASP A 222 -28.80 -0.97 -7.06
C ASP A 222 -29.35 -2.09 -6.16
N ASN A 223 -28.93 -2.12 -4.90
CA ASN A 223 -29.33 -3.15 -3.96
C ASN A 223 -30.74 -2.95 -3.41
N SER A 224 -31.39 -4.06 -3.04
CA SER A 224 -32.50 -3.98 -2.08
C SER A 224 -31.97 -3.79 -0.65
N TYR A 225 -32.70 -3.07 0.20
CA TYR A 225 -32.38 -2.96 1.64
C TYR A 225 -31.98 -4.32 2.26
N GLU A 226 -30.85 -4.38 2.97
CA GLU A 226 -30.21 -5.59 3.55
C GLU A 226 -29.59 -6.57 2.54
N GLU A 227 -29.19 -6.10 1.36
CA GLU A 227 -28.44 -6.96 0.44
C GLU A 227 -27.05 -7.29 0.99
N SER A 228 -26.74 -8.59 0.94
CA SER A 228 -25.53 -9.17 1.50
C SER A 228 -24.82 -10.04 0.48
N GLY A 229 -23.50 -10.02 0.51
CA GLY A 229 -22.68 -10.89 -0.32
C GLY A 229 -21.33 -11.20 0.30
N GLU A 230 -20.56 -11.99 -0.43
CA GLU A 230 -19.20 -12.39 -0.07
C GLU A 230 -18.34 -12.33 -1.33
N ILE A 231 -17.13 -11.78 -1.21
CA ILE A 231 -16.12 -11.80 -2.25
C ILE A 231 -14.79 -12.31 -1.71
N GLN A 232 -14.03 -12.96 -2.57
CA GLN A 232 -12.63 -13.28 -2.33
C GLN A 232 -11.78 -12.12 -2.86
N ILE A 233 -10.78 -11.72 -2.09
CA ILE A 233 -9.78 -10.72 -2.44
C ILE A 233 -8.43 -11.41 -2.40
N ASN A 234 -7.71 -11.36 -3.52
CA ASN A 234 -6.35 -11.89 -3.67
C ASN A 234 -5.47 -10.86 -4.38
#